data_AF-A0A349JLM2-F1
#
_entry.id   AF-A0A349JLM2-F1
#
_cell.length_a   1.000
_cell.length_b   1.000
_cell.length_c   1.000
_cell.angle_alpha   90.00
_cell.angle_beta   90.00
_cell.angle_gamma   90.00
#
_symmetry.space_group_name_H-M   'P 1'
#
loop_
_entity.id
_entity.type
_entity.pdbx_description
1 polymer ?
#
loop_
_entity_poly.entity_id
_entity_poly.type
_entity_poly.pdbx_seq_one_letter_code
_entity_poly.pdbx_strand_id
1 'polypeptide(L)' 'MSTVYRLKASELDLNFLEQIKATFGNKEIEIIVSECDETEYLLKSEVNKNKLLKAIENVKNRQNLVEVDLQDLQ' A
#
# COMPACT_ATOMS: atom_id res chain seq x y z
N MET A 1 -6.10 18.80 -3.26
CA MET A 1 -6.31 17.90 -2.11
C MET A 1 -6.84 16.60 -2.67
N SER A 2 -6.06 15.52 -2.61
CA SER A 2 -6.45 14.19 -3.10
C SER A 2 -6.89 13.34 -1.91
N THR A 3 -7.95 12.54 -2.09
CA THR A 3 -8.40 11.55 -1.10
C THR A 3 -8.23 10.18 -1.73
N VAL A 4 -7.55 9.27 -1.03
CA VAL A 4 -7.30 7.90 -1.50
C VAL A 4 -8.15 6.95 -0.67
N TYR A 5 -9.01 6.19 -1.35
CA TYR A 5 -9.79 5.11 -0.75
C TYR A 5 -9.14 3.77 -1.09
N ARG A 6 -8.88 2.94 -0.07
CA ARG A 6 -8.35 1.58 -0.25
C ARG A 6 -9.36 0.59 0.28
N LEU A 7 -9.98 -0.16 -0.63
CA LEU A 7 -11.07 -1.09 -0.35
C LEU A 7 -10.97 -2.31 -1.28
N LYS A 8 -11.58 -3.42 -0.87
CA LYS A 8 -11.76 -4.58 -1.74
C LYS A 8 -12.80 -4.27 -2.81
N ALA A 9 -12.67 -4.93 -3.97
CA ALA A 9 -13.66 -4.81 -5.04
C ALA A 9 -15.08 -5.19 -4.58
N SER A 10 -15.21 -6.14 -3.64
CA SER A 10 -16.50 -6.54 -3.05
C SER A 10 -17.15 -5.48 -2.17
N GLU A 11 -16.41 -4.47 -1.74
CA GLU A 11 -16.90 -3.37 -0.89
C GLU A 11 -17.34 -2.16 -1.73
N LEU A 12 -17.20 -2.25 -3.05
CA LEU A 12 -17.61 -1.21 -3.99
C LEU A 12 -19.12 -1.37 -4.25
N ASP A 13 -19.92 -0.57 -3.56
CA ASP A 13 -21.37 -0.62 -3.63
C ASP A 13 -22.00 0.73 -4.03
N LEU A 14 -23.34 0.73 -4.14
CA LEU A 14 -24.09 1.95 -4.46
C LEU A 14 -23.97 3.02 -3.37
N ASN A 15 -23.86 2.62 -2.10
CA ASN A 15 -23.73 3.57 -0.99
C ASN A 15 -22.40 4.32 -1.07
N PHE A 16 -21.31 3.64 -1.43
CA PHE A 16 -20.01 4.25 -1.64
C PHE A 16 -20.04 5.29 -2.77
N LEU A 17 -20.72 4.98 -3.88
CA LEU A 17 -20.90 5.93 -4.98
C LEU A 17 -21.71 7.17 -4.55
N GLU A 18 -22.76 6.99 -3.75
CA GLU A 18 -23.53 8.11 -3.20
C GLU A 18 -22.69 8.98 -2.25
N GLN A 19 -21.81 8.37 -1.45
CA GLN A 19 -20.87 9.13 -0.61
C GLN A 19 -19.88 9.97 -1.44
N ILE A 20 -19.34 9.42 -2.54
CA ILE A 20 -18.47 10.17 -3.44
C ILE A 20 -19.24 11.36 -4.03
N LYS A 21 -20.46 11.15 -4.54
CA LYS A 21 -21.29 12.24 -5.08
C LYS A 21 -21.58 13.31 -4.03
N ALA A 22 -21.93 12.92 -2.81
CA ALA A 22 -22.19 13.85 -1.71
C ALA A 22 -20.94 14.68 -1.34
N THR A 23 -19.75 14.06 -1.39
CA THR A 23 -18.49 14.71 -1.01
C THR A 23 -18.00 15.68 -2.08
N PHE A 24 -18.11 15.33 -3.35
CA PHE A 24 -17.54 16.10 -4.46
C PHE A 24 -18.56 16.94 -5.23
N GLY A 25 -19.87 16.67 -5.10
CA GLY A 25 -20.95 17.42 -5.71
C GLY A 25 -20.81 17.49 -7.24
N ASN A 26 -20.86 18.70 -7.80
CA ASN A 26 -20.72 18.94 -9.25
C ASN A 26 -19.27 19.15 -9.70
N LYS A 27 -18.27 18.81 -8.89
CA LYS A 27 -16.87 18.92 -9.29
C LYS A 27 -16.51 17.81 -10.26
N GLU A 28 -15.64 18.11 -11.21
CA GLU A 28 -14.99 17.09 -12.02
C GLU A 28 -14.07 16.26 -11.13
N ILE A 29 -14.21 14.93 -11.20
CA ILE A 29 -13.42 13.98 -10.42
C ILE A 29 -12.81 12.92 -11.34
N GLU A 30 -11.64 12.44 -10.96
CA GLU A 30 -10.98 11.30 -11.58
C GLU A 30 -11.03 10.10 -10.62
N ILE A 31 -11.39 8.92 -11.13
CA ILE A 31 -11.37 7.65 -10.39
C ILE A 31 -10.35 6.73 -11.06
N ILE A 32 -9.30 6.38 -10.32
CA ILE A 32 -8.28 5.42 -10.76
C ILE A 32 -8.53 4.10 -10.04
N VAL A 33 -8.84 3.04 -10.80
CA VAL A 33 -9.02 1.68 -10.28
C VAL A 33 -7.86 0.82 -10.74
N SER A 34 -7.10 0.27 -9.80
CA SER A 34 -6.06 -0.71 -10.08
C SER A 34 -6.12 -1.83 -9.06
N GLU A 35 -5.69 -3.02 -9.45
CA GLU A 35 -5.47 -4.09 -8.51
C GLU A 35 -4.37 -3.67 -7.51
N CYS A 36 -4.66 -3.76 -6.22
CA CYS A 36 -3.68 -3.52 -5.17
C CYS A 36 -2.85 -4.79 -4.96
N ASP A 37 -2.03 -5.18 -5.94
CA ASP A 37 -0.96 -6.14 -5.70
C ASP A 37 0.28 -5.39 -5.19
N GLU A 38 0.37 -5.23 -3.87
CA GLU A 38 1.56 -4.65 -3.23
C GLU A 38 2.81 -5.49 -3.50
N THR A 39 2.67 -6.79 -3.73
CA THR A 39 3.79 -7.68 -4.05
C THR A 39 4.32 -7.34 -5.42
N GLU A 40 3.47 -7.25 -6.43
CA GLU A 40 3.89 -6.84 -7.77
C GLU A 40 4.53 -5.44 -7.72
N TYR A 41 3.92 -4.48 -7.01
CA TYR A 41 4.49 -3.14 -6.85
C TYR A 41 5.87 -3.13 -6.18
N LEU A 42 6.06 -3.87 -5.08
CA LEU A 42 7.35 -3.99 -4.39
C LEU A 42 8.40 -4.72 -5.24
N LEU A 43 7.95 -5.64 -6.10
CA LEU A 43 8.79 -6.41 -7.01
C LEU A 43 9.01 -5.74 -8.38
N LYS A 44 8.37 -4.59 -8.67
CA LYS A 44 8.50 -3.88 -9.97
C LYS A 44 9.94 -3.52 -10.34
N SER A 45 10.81 -3.30 -9.34
CA SER A 45 12.23 -3.07 -9.57
C SER A 45 13.03 -4.30 -9.18
N GLU A 46 13.82 -4.83 -10.12
CA GLU A 46 14.79 -5.92 -9.90
C GLU A 46 15.68 -5.66 -8.67
N VAL A 47 16.04 -4.38 -8.46
CA VAL A 47 16.86 -3.95 -7.32
C VAL A 47 16.09 -4.08 -6.01
N ASN A 48 14.82 -3.67 -5.96
CA ASN A 48 14.00 -3.80 -4.75
C ASN A 48 13.68 -5.25 -4.44
N LYS A 49 13.36 -6.05 -5.47
CA LYS A 49 13.17 -7.49 -5.35
C LYS A 49 14.38 -8.18 -4.70
N ASN A 50 15.58 -7.93 -5.22
CA ASN A 50 16.81 -8.54 -4.70
C ASN A 50 17.10 -8.11 -3.25
N LYS A 51 16.86 -6.83 -2.91
CA LYS A 51 16.99 -6.34 -1.54
C LYS A 51 16.02 -7.02 -0.58
N LEU A 52 14.75 -7.15 -0.97
CA LEU A 52 13.72 -7.80 -0.15
C LEU A 52 14.02 -9.29 0.07
N LEU A 53 14.38 -10.01 -0.98
CA LEU A 53 14.75 -11.43 -0.88
C LEU A 53 15.97 -11.64 0.04
N LYS A 54 17.00 -10.79 -0.09
CA LYS A 54 18.16 -10.83 0.79
C LYS A 54 17.82 -10.51 2.25
N ALA A 55 16.92 -9.55 2.48
CA ALA A 55 16.45 -9.22 3.82
C ALA A 55 15.69 -10.39 4.48
N ILE A 56 14.85 -11.09 3.71
CA ILE A 56 14.13 -12.29 4.17
C ILE A 56 15.13 -13.40 4.56
N GLU A 57 16.16 -13.62 3.74
CA GLU A 57 17.21 -14.61 4.03
C GLU A 57 18.02 -14.24 5.29
N ASN A 58 18.41 -12.98 5.42
CA ASN A 58 19.09 -12.45 6.61
C ASN A 58 18.27 -12.70 7.89
N VAL A 59 16.96 -12.44 7.87
CA VAL A 59 16.07 -12.70 9.02
C VAL A 59 15.99 -14.20 9.31
N LYS A 60 15.78 -15.04 8.29
CA LYS A 60 15.67 -16.49 8.44
C LYS A 60 16.93 -17.11 9.05
N ASN A 61 18.10 -16.62 8.63
CA ASN A 61 19.40 -17.11 9.09
C ASN A 61 19.93 -16.37 10.33
N ARG A 62 19.19 -15.37 10.85
CA ARG A 62 19.63 -14.46 11.92
C ARG A 62 20.99 -13.81 11.64
N GLN A 63 21.21 -13.39 10.40
CA GLN A 63 22.44 -12.75 9.94
C GLN A 63 22.16 -11.29 9.58
N ASN A 64 23.14 -10.42 9.84
CA ASN A 64 23.07 -9.00 9.46
C ASN A 64 21.82 -8.26 10.00
N LEU A 65 21.36 -8.63 11.20
CA LEU A 65 20.26 -7.97 11.89
C LEU A 65 20.81 -6.95 12.90
N VAL A 66 20.21 -5.78 12.95
CA VAL A 66 20.43 -4.79 14.02
C VAL A 66 19.21 -4.84 14.91
N GLU A 67 19.42 -5.20 16.18
CA GLU A 67 18.39 -5.13 17.20
C GLU A 67 18.27 -3.69 17.67
N VAL A 68 17.05 -3.17 17.69
CA VAL A 68 16.76 -1.79 18.09
C VAL A 68 15.62 -1.85 19.09
N ASP A 69 15.82 -1.28 20.27
CA ASP A 69 14.72 -1.03 21.19
C ASP A 69 13.93 0.19 20.68
N LEU A 70 12.63 0.01 20.50
CA LEU A 70 11.75 1.09 20.04
C LEU A 70 11.64 2.22 21.07
N GLN A 71 12.02 1.98 22.32
CA GLN A 71 12.09 3.00 23.37
C GLN A 71 13.27 3.97 23.17
N ASP A 72 14.33 3.54 22.49
CA ASP A 72 15.53 4.35 22.23
C ASP A 72 15.38 5.32 21.03
N LEU A 73 14.24 5.28 20.35
CA LEU A 73 13.92 6.09 19.15
C LEU A 73 13.17 7.40 19.47
N GLN A 74 13.14 7.82 20.74
CA GLN A 74 12.50 9.08 21.20
C GLN A 74 13.20 10.36 20.74
#